data_AF-A0A920D345-F1
#
_entry.id   AF-A0A920D345-F1
#
_cell.length_a   1.000
_cell.length_b   1.000
_cell.length_c   1.000
_cell.angle_alpha   90.00
_cell.angle_beta   90.00
_cell.angle_gamma   90.00
#
_symmetry.space_group_name_H-M   'P 1'
#
loop_
_entity.id
_entity.type
_entity.pdbx_description
1 polymer ?
#
loop_
_entity_poly.entity_id
_entity_poly.type
_entity_poly.pdbx_seq_one_letter_code
_entity_poly.pdbx_strand_id
1 'polypeptide(L)'
;MSAETRSEIAIVPPQVKVIQHVRQVYACRHCERHEMQTPILTAPMPKPVYPGSLASPSILAHVMCQKYVDSLPLYRQEQQFARLGYTLSRQTMANWMIYGAEQWLMPVVAAMKAHLLKQSALHADETTLQVLREPGKSAESTSYLWLYRTGRGTDPAVVYDY
;
A
#
# COMPACT_ATOMS: atom_id res chain seq x y z
N MET A 1 19.68 -35.19 35.73
CA MET A 1 19.26 -33.79 35.89
C MET A 1 18.09 -33.56 34.96
N SER A 2 16.90 -33.26 35.47
CA SER A 2 15.72 -32.93 34.66
C SER A 2 15.64 -31.42 34.50
N ALA A 3 15.57 -30.93 33.26
CA ALA A 3 15.35 -29.53 32.97
C ALA A 3 13.84 -29.29 32.74
N GLU A 4 13.27 -28.33 33.46
CA GLU A 4 11.90 -27.86 33.24
C GLU A 4 11.97 -26.58 32.42
N THR A 5 11.25 -26.53 31.30
CA THR A 5 11.20 -25.37 30.41
C THR A 5 9.84 -24.71 30.49
N ARG A 6 9.82 -23.42 30.81
CA ARG A 6 8.61 -22.58 30.81
C ARG A 6 8.78 -21.45 29.80
N SER A 7 7.78 -21.27 28.96
CA SER A 7 7.75 -20.22 27.93
C SER A 7 6.73 -19.15 28.28
N GLU A 8 7.06 -17.90 27.98
CA GLU A 8 6.15 -16.75 28.06
C GLU A 8 6.17 -15.98 26.73
N ILE A 9 5.09 -15.24 26.46
CA ILE A 9 4.97 -14.39 25.27
C ILE A 9 5.12 -12.94 25.70
N ALA A 10 6.11 -12.24 25.12
CA ALA A 10 6.32 -10.81 25.31
C ALA A 10 5.86 -10.02 24.07
N ILE A 11 5.25 -8.85 24.29
CA ILE A 11 4.88 -7.93 23.22
C ILE A 11 6.01 -6.91 23.04
N VAL A 12 6.57 -6.83 21.84
CA VAL A 12 7.48 -5.76 21.43
C VAL A 12 6.75 -4.87 20.43
N PRO A 13 6.41 -3.61 20.80
CA PRO A 13 5.71 -2.70 19.91
C PRO A 13 6.50 -2.41 18.61
N PRO A 14 5.80 -2.08 17.51
CA PRO A 14 6.45 -1.73 16.26
C PRO A 14 7.31 -0.46 16.42
N GLN A 15 8.51 -0.48 15.83
CA GLN A 15 9.37 0.69 15.74
C GLN A 15 9.13 1.43 14.43
N VAL A 16 8.63 2.66 14.51
CA VAL A 16 8.50 3.56 13.36
C VAL A 16 9.74 4.44 13.29
N LYS A 17 10.30 4.64 12.10
CA LYS A 17 11.55 5.41 11.88
C LYS A 17 11.43 6.23 10.60
N VAL A 18 12.03 7.42 10.59
CA VAL A 18 12.18 8.23 9.37
C VAL A 18 13.51 7.87 8.72
N ILE A 19 13.46 7.42 7.46
CA ILE A 19 14.65 7.11 6.67
C ILE A 19 14.90 8.31 5.75
N GLN A 20 16.03 8.99 5.93
CA GLN A 20 16.41 10.14 5.12
C GLN A 20 17.48 9.73 4.10
N HIS A 21 17.17 9.89 2.82
CA HIS A 21 18.13 9.72 1.73
C HIS A 21 18.67 11.10 1.34
N VAL A 22 19.98 11.32 1.53
CA VAL A 22 20.65 12.58 1.20
C VAL A 22 21.55 12.35 -0.02
N ARG A 23 21.39 13.17 -1.06
CA ARG A 23 22.32 13.23 -2.20
C ARG A 23 22.91 14.62 -2.29
N GLN A 24 24.20 14.69 -2.63
CA GLN A 24 24.85 15.95 -2.97
C GLN A 24 24.64 16.22 -4.46
N VAL A 25 24.31 17.46 -4.79
CA VAL A 25 24.13 17.94 -6.16
C VAL A 25 25.28 18.89 -6.44
N TYR A 26 26.10 18.57 -7.44
CA TYR A 26 27.27 19.37 -7.79
C TYR A 26 27.03 20.12 -9.10
N ALA A 27 27.40 21.40 -9.11
CA ALA A 27 27.44 22.25 -10.29
C ALA A 27 28.77 23.02 -10.29
N CYS A 28 29.34 23.23 -11.48
CA CYS A 28 30.55 24.02 -11.60
C CYS A 28 30.23 25.51 -11.40
N ARG A 29 30.53 26.05 -10.22
CA ARG A 29 30.30 27.48 -9.89
C ARG A 29 31.06 28.44 -10.81
N HIS A 30 32.18 28.01 -11.39
CA HIS A 30 32.93 28.81 -12.36
C HIS A 30 32.16 28.92 -13.69
N CYS A 31 31.69 27.78 -14.23
CA CYS A 31 30.88 27.79 -15.45
C CYS A 31 29.58 28.60 -15.27
N GLU A 32 28.94 28.47 -14.11
CA GLU A 32 27.71 29.20 -13.76
C GLU A 32 27.93 30.73 -13.79
N ARG A 33 29.04 31.22 -13.23
CA ARG A 33 29.37 32.65 -13.17
C ARG A 33 29.79 33.24 -14.51
N HIS A 34 30.27 32.43 -15.43
CA HIS A 34 30.77 32.86 -16.74
C HIS A 34 29.79 32.52 -17.87
N GLU A 35 28.53 32.21 -17.55
CA GLU A 35 27.48 31.85 -18.51
C GLU A 35 27.89 30.72 -19.47
N MET A 36 28.80 29.85 -19.02
CA MET A 36 29.19 28.63 -19.72
C MET A 36 28.22 27.49 -19.40
N GLN A 37 28.23 26.44 -20.23
CA GLN A 37 27.42 25.26 -19.98
C GLN A 37 27.80 24.62 -18.62
N THR A 38 26.82 24.49 -17.74
CA THR A 38 27.03 24.01 -16.36
C THR A 38 26.28 22.69 -16.17
N PRO A 39 26.90 21.53 -16.46
CA PRO A 39 26.22 20.25 -16.26
C PRO A 39 26.02 20.00 -14.76
N ILE A 40 24.76 19.83 -14.36
CA ILE A 40 24.40 19.42 -12.99
C ILE A 40 24.63 17.92 -12.89
N LEU A 41 25.64 17.53 -12.12
CA LEU A 41 25.95 16.13 -11.86
C LEU A 41 25.32 15.71 -10.54
N THR A 42 24.48 14.69 -10.60
CA THR A 42 23.75 14.19 -9.43
C THR A 42 23.98 12.69 -9.29
N ALA A 43 24.30 12.24 -8.07
CA ALA A 43 24.38 10.82 -7.77
C ALA A 43 23.00 10.13 -7.86
N PRO A 44 22.94 8.84 -8.25
CA PRO A 44 21.69 8.09 -8.25
C PRO A 44 21.10 8.04 -6.83
N MET A 45 19.80 8.24 -6.73
CA MET A 45 19.04 8.17 -5.47
C MET A 45 18.05 7.01 -5.56
N PRO A 46 17.82 6.26 -4.47
CA PRO A 46 16.81 5.20 -4.46
C PRO A 46 15.46 5.74 -4.91
N LYS A 47 14.78 5.00 -5.79
CA LYS A 47 13.45 5.39 -6.25
C LYS A 47 12.46 5.26 -5.09
N PRO A 48 11.72 6.33 -4.73
CA PRO A 48 10.70 6.24 -3.70
C PRO A 48 9.53 5.38 -4.18
N VAL A 49 8.88 4.67 -3.26
CA VAL A 49 7.67 3.90 -3.58
C VAL A 49 6.51 4.80 -3.98
N TYR A 50 6.47 6.04 -3.47
CA TYR A 50 5.55 7.08 -3.90
C TYR A 50 6.34 8.40 -3.96
N PRO A 51 6.63 8.92 -5.17
CA PRO A 51 7.33 10.19 -5.35
C PRO A 51 6.71 11.35 -4.58
N GLY A 52 7.54 12.13 -3.88
CA GLY A 52 7.10 13.30 -3.09
C GLY A 52 6.41 12.94 -1.77
N SER A 53 6.40 11.67 -1.37
CA SER A 53 5.75 11.20 -0.15
C SER A 53 6.73 10.68 0.91
N LEU A 54 6.29 10.63 2.16
CA LEU A 54 7.00 9.98 3.27
C LEU A 54 6.85 8.45 3.25
N ALA A 55 6.08 7.90 2.31
CA ALA A 55 5.85 6.48 2.20
C ALA A 55 7.16 5.74 1.92
N SER A 56 7.51 4.81 2.79
CA SER A 56 8.38 3.68 2.48
C SER A 56 7.54 2.47 2.07
N PRO A 57 8.11 1.46 1.41
CA PRO A 57 7.39 0.20 1.13
C PRO A 57 6.81 -0.45 2.39
N SER A 58 7.55 -0.38 3.51
CA SER A 58 7.13 -1.01 4.77
C SER A 58 5.93 -0.31 5.42
N ILE A 59 5.93 1.03 5.50
CA ILE A 59 4.80 1.76 6.10
C ILE A 59 3.55 1.68 5.22
N LEU A 60 3.73 1.71 3.89
CA LEU A 60 2.64 1.53 2.95
C LEU A 60 1.97 0.17 3.15
N ALA A 61 2.76 -0.91 3.15
CA ALA A 61 2.26 -2.27 3.39
C ALA A 61 1.60 -2.41 4.77
N HIS A 62 2.17 -1.82 5.82
CA HIS A 62 1.64 -1.86 7.17
C HIS A 62 0.25 -1.21 7.26
N VAL A 63 0.09 0.00 6.72
CA VAL A 63 -1.20 0.73 6.70
C VAL A 63 -2.25 -0.02 5.88
N MET A 64 -1.86 -0.57 4.72
CA MET A 64 -2.76 -1.38 3.87
C MET A 64 -3.21 -2.66 4.58
N CYS A 65 -2.28 -3.40 5.20
CA CYS A 65 -2.58 -4.62 5.95
C CYS A 65 -3.53 -4.33 7.11
N GLN A 66 -3.22 -3.33 7.93
CA GLN A 66 -4.10 -2.95 9.04
C GLN A 66 -5.50 -2.55 8.56
N LYS A 67 -5.60 -1.84 7.44
CA LYS A 67 -6.90 -1.39 6.93
C LYS A 67 -7.75 -2.56 6.43
N TYR A 68 -7.18 -3.42 5.59
CA TYR A 68 -7.96 -4.41 4.83
C TYR A 68 -7.94 -5.81 5.46
N VAL A 69 -6.86 -6.19 6.14
CA VAL A 69 -6.75 -7.48 6.83
C VAL A 69 -7.27 -7.35 8.27
N ASP A 70 -6.79 -6.35 9.00
CA ASP A 70 -7.15 -6.18 10.43
C ASP A 70 -8.39 -5.31 10.64
N SER A 71 -9.03 -4.84 9.56
CA SER A 71 -10.25 -4.01 9.62
C SER A 71 -10.09 -2.74 10.47
N LEU A 72 -8.90 -2.15 10.47
CA LEU A 72 -8.56 -0.96 11.25
C LEU A 72 -8.74 0.31 10.40
N PRO A 73 -9.79 1.13 10.64
CA PRO A 73 -10.05 2.32 9.83
C PRO A 73 -8.93 3.36 9.97
N LEU A 74 -8.69 4.13 8.89
CA LEU A 74 -7.57 5.08 8.81
C LEU A 74 -7.57 6.13 9.92
N TYR A 75 -8.73 6.54 10.45
CA TYR A 75 -8.77 7.49 11.57
C TYR A 75 -8.18 6.89 12.86
N ARG A 76 -8.35 5.57 13.06
CA ARG A 76 -7.79 4.88 14.23
C ARG A 76 -6.29 4.67 14.07
N GLN A 77 -5.84 4.43 12.83
CA GLN A 77 -4.42 4.40 12.50
C GLN A 77 -3.75 5.78 12.71
N GLU A 78 -4.40 6.86 12.29
CA GLU A 78 -3.92 8.24 12.53
C GLU A 78 -3.68 8.49 14.02
N GLN A 79 -4.63 8.10 14.87
CA GLN A 79 -4.47 8.19 16.32
C GLN A 79 -3.37 7.27 16.87
N GLN A 80 -3.16 6.08 16.29
CA GLN A 80 -2.07 5.18 16.68
C GLN A 80 -0.70 5.81 16.37
N PHE A 81 -0.52 6.36 15.18
CA PHE A 81 0.72 7.05 14.82
C PHE A 81 0.96 8.29 15.66
N ALA A 82 -0.08 9.06 15.98
CA ALA A 82 0.03 10.20 16.88
C ALA A 82 0.55 9.78 18.27
N ARG A 83 0.09 8.64 18.82
CA ARG A 83 0.62 8.08 20.07
C ARG A 83 2.09 7.64 19.99
N LEU A 84 2.56 7.32 18.79
CA LEU A 84 3.97 7.00 18.51
C LEU A 84 4.80 8.26 18.22
N GLY A 85 4.21 9.46 18.28
CA GLY A 85 4.90 10.73 18.00
C GLY A 85 4.96 11.10 16.51
N TYR A 86 4.19 10.43 15.64
CA TYR A 86 4.17 10.67 14.20
C TYR A 86 2.84 11.26 13.75
N THR A 87 2.88 12.45 13.16
CA THR A 87 1.69 13.09 12.59
C THR A 87 1.48 12.62 11.16
N LEU A 88 0.66 11.59 10.97
CA LEU A 88 0.29 11.06 9.67
C LEU A 88 -1.21 11.24 9.42
N SER A 89 -1.56 12.12 8.49
CA SER A 89 -2.98 12.45 8.25
C SER A 89 -3.75 11.31 7.59
N ARG A 90 -5.05 11.23 7.87
CA ARG A 90 -5.99 10.35 7.14
C ARG A 90 -5.92 10.51 5.63
N GLN A 91 -5.82 11.75 5.14
CA GLN A 91 -5.76 12.04 3.72
C GLN A 91 -4.48 11.48 3.09
N THR A 92 -3.35 11.64 3.78
CA THR A 92 -2.06 11.07 3.34
C THR A 92 -2.18 9.55 3.21
N MET A 93 -2.70 8.87 4.23
CA MET A 93 -2.89 7.42 4.19
C MET A 93 -3.91 7.00 3.12
N ALA A 94 -4.99 7.74 2.90
CA ALA A 94 -5.95 7.44 1.85
C ALA A 94 -5.32 7.50 0.45
N ASN A 95 -4.53 8.54 0.18
CA ASN A 95 -3.77 8.69 -1.07
C ASN A 95 -2.75 7.55 -1.25
N TRP A 96 -2.10 7.12 -0.16
CA TRP A 96 -1.22 5.95 -0.17
C TRP A 96 -1.96 4.67 -0.60
N MET A 97 -3.19 4.45 -0.11
CA MET A 97 -3.96 3.26 -0.50
C MET A 97 -4.27 3.25 -2.00
N ILE A 98 -4.73 4.39 -2.53
CA ILE A 98 -5.10 4.52 -3.95
C ILE A 98 -3.86 4.30 -4.83
N TYR A 99 -2.80 5.06 -4.57
CA TYR A 99 -1.55 4.94 -5.33
C TYR A 99 -0.96 3.53 -5.23
N GLY A 100 -0.96 2.95 -4.03
CA GLY A 100 -0.42 1.61 -3.80
C GLY A 100 -1.19 0.53 -4.53
N ALA A 101 -2.52 0.61 -4.52
CA ALA A 101 -3.39 -0.32 -5.24
C ALA A 101 -3.16 -0.22 -6.75
N GLU A 102 -3.17 0.99 -7.31
CA GLU A 102 -3.06 1.22 -8.76
C GLU A 102 -1.67 0.88 -9.31
N GLN A 103 -0.61 1.31 -8.63
CA GLN A 103 0.76 1.20 -9.17
C GLN A 103 1.40 -0.15 -8.85
N TRP A 104 1.14 -0.71 -7.67
CA TRP A 104 1.87 -1.88 -7.19
C TRP A 104 1.03 -3.16 -7.16
N LEU A 105 -0.27 -3.07 -6.86
CA LEU A 105 -1.12 -4.26 -6.75
C LEU A 105 -1.86 -4.61 -8.04
N MET A 106 -2.15 -3.63 -8.91
CA MET A 106 -2.84 -3.87 -10.17
C MET A 106 -2.17 -4.96 -11.05
N PRO A 107 -0.83 -5.01 -11.18
CA PRO A 107 -0.18 -6.11 -11.92
C PRO A 107 -0.42 -7.49 -11.31
N VAL A 108 -0.49 -7.57 -9.98
CA VAL A 108 -0.78 -8.82 -9.25
C VAL A 108 -2.23 -9.24 -9.49
N VAL A 109 -3.17 -8.30 -9.37
CA VAL A 109 -4.59 -8.54 -9.66
C VAL A 109 -4.78 -8.98 -11.12
N ALA A 110 -4.08 -8.36 -12.06
CA ALA A 110 -4.13 -8.75 -13.48
C ALA A 110 -3.61 -10.18 -13.70
N ALA A 111 -2.51 -10.57 -13.06
CA ALA A 111 -2.00 -11.94 -13.10
C ALA A 111 -2.98 -12.94 -12.48
N MET A 112 -3.60 -12.60 -11.35
CA MET A 112 -4.63 -13.41 -10.71
C MET A 112 -5.87 -13.57 -11.60
N LYS A 113 -6.32 -12.49 -12.25
CA LYS A 113 -7.42 -12.54 -13.22
C LYS A 113 -7.08 -13.42 -14.43
N ALA A 114 -5.87 -13.31 -14.97
CA ALA A 114 -5.41 -14.18 -16.05
C ALA A 114 -5.34 -15.66 -15.62
N HIS A 115 -5.00 -15.94 -14.35
CA HIS A 115 -5.03 -17.29 -13.78
C HIS A 115 -6.45 -17.82 -13.64
N LEU A 116 -7.39 -17.00 -13.16
CA LEU A 116 -8.81 -17.35 -13.05
C LEU A 116 -9.41 -17.72 -14.42
N LEU A 117 -9.11 -16.94 -15.46
CA LEU A 117 -9.65 -17.17 -16.81
C LEU A 117 -9.15 -18.46 -17.47
N LYS A 118 -8.10 -19.10 -16.95
CA LYS A 118 -7.60 -20.40 -17.44
C LYS A 118 -8.28 -21.59 -16.77
N GLN A 119 -9.05 -21.37 -15.71
CA GLN A 119 -9.70 -22.47 -15.00
C GLN A 119 -10.94 -22.95 -15.74
N SER A 120 -11.20 -24.26 -15.70
CA SER A 120 -12.40 -24.84 -16.31
C SER A 120 -13.69 -24.49 -15.56
N ALA A 121 -13.59 -24.16 -14.28
CA ALA A 121 -14.69 -23.74 -13.43
C ALA A 121 -14.21 -22.72 -12.39
N LEU A 122 -15.09 -21.78 -12.06
CA LEU A 122 -14.88 -20.72 -11.06
C LEU A 122 -16.08 -20.68 -10.12
N HIS A 123 -15.85 -20.27 -8.88
CA HIS A 123 -16.94 -19.87 -7.98
C HIS A 123 -17.07 -18.35 -8.01
N ALA A 124 -18.31 -17.89 -8.05
CA ALA A 124 -18.66 -16.48 -7.94
C ALA A 124 -19.70 -16.29 -6.84
N ASP A 125 -19.59 -15.17 -6.13
CA ASP A 125 -20.53 -14.78 -5.07
C ASP A 125 -20.62 -13.26 -5.05
N GLU A 126 -21.83 -12.72 -4.96
CA GLU A 126 -22.05 -11.27 -4.86
C GLU A 126 -22.20 -10.82 -3.42
N THR A 127 -21.74 -9.61 -3.14
CA THR A 127 -22.09 -8.87 -1.92
C THR A 127 -22.70 -7.55 -2.32
N THR A 128 -23.88 -7.24 -1.76
CA THR A 128 -24.53 -5.96 -2.00
C THR A 128 -23.93 -4.87 -1.12
N LEU A 129 -23.75 -3.68 -1.68
CA LEU A 129 -23.26 -2.49 -0.98
C LEU A 129 -23.87 -1.22 -1.56
N GLN A 130 -23.75 -0.14 -0.79
CA GLN A 130 -24.11 1.22 -1.21
C GLN A 130 -22.83 2.01 -1.44
N VAL A 131 -22.73 2.67 -2.60
CA VAL A 131 -21.54 3.44 -2.98
C VAL A 131 -21.86 4.92 -3.06
N LEU A 132 -21.20 5.68 -2.18
CA LEU A 132 -21.32 7.13 -2.15
C LEU A 132 -20.66 7.69 -3.43
N ARG A 133 -21.47 8.33 -4.29
CA ARG A 133 -21.05 9.00 -5.54
C ARG A 133 -20.76 8.09 -6.73
N GLU A 134 -21.52 7.02 -6.88
CA GLU A 134 -21.52 6.25 -8.11
C GLU A 134 -22.13 7.09 -9.27
N PRO A 135 -21.46 7.21 -10.44
CA PRO A 135 -21.99 7.96 -11.56
C PRO A 135 -23.33 7.40 -12.04
N GLY A 136 -24.37 8.25 -12.05
CA GLY A 136 -25.70 7.87 -12.54
C GLY A 136 -26.56 7.04 -11.58
N LYS A 137 -26.14 6.85 -10.31
CA LYS A 137 -26.95 6.19 -9.28
C LYS A 137 -27.06 7.03 -8.00
N SER A 138 -28.13 6.85 -7.24
CA SER A 138 -28.27 7.46 -5.92
C SER A 138 -27.42 6.71 -4.90
N ALA A 139 -27.08 7.37 -3.78
CA ALA A 139 -26.27 6.76 -2.72
C ALA A 139 -26.97 5.55 -2.04
N GLU A 140 -28.31 5.53 -2.06
CA GLU A 140 -29.15 4.48 -1.49
C GLU A 140 -29.33 3.28 -2.44
N SER A 141 -28.91 3.43 -3.71
CA SER A 141 -29.03 2.38 -4.72
C SER A 141 -28.18 1.17 -4.37
N THR A 142 -28.71 -0.02 -4.63
CA THR A 142 -27.98 -1.27 -4.45
C THR A 142 -26.98 -1.47 -5.58
N SER A 143 -25.71 -1.60 -5.22
CA SER A 143 -24.62 -2.01 -6.11
C SER A 143 -24.02 -3.32 -5.64
N TYR A 144 -23.26 -4.00 -6.52
CA TYR A 144 -22.81 -5.36 -6.31
C TYR A 144 -21.29 -5.42 -6.43
N LEU A 145 -20.63 -5.98 -5.43
CA LEU A 145 -19.24 -6.39 -5.48
C LEU A 145 -19.21 -7.88 -5.74
N TRP A 146 -18.64 -8.29 -6.88
CA TRP A 146 -18.52 -9.69 -7.26
C TRP A 146 -17.18 -10.24 -6.81
N LEU A 147 -17.20 -11.36 -6.10
CA LEU A 147 -16.01 -12.16 -5.83
C LEU A 147 -15.93 -13.26 -6.87
N TYR A 148 -14.74 -13.46 -7.44
CA TYR A 148 -14.40 -14.61 -8.26
C TYR A 148 -13.24 -15.37 -7.63
N ARG A 149 -13.34 -16.69 -7.55
CA ARG A 149 -12.26 -17.52 -7.02
C ARG A 149 -12.09 -18.86 -7.72
N THR A 150 -10.89 -19.41 -7.60
CA THR A 150 -10.58 -20.77 -8.02
C THR A 150 -11.26 -21.84 -7.15
N GLY A 151 -11.49 -23.01 -7.74
CA GLY A 151 -12.00 -24.21 -7.07
C GLY A 151 -10.94 -24.92 -6.21
N ARG A 152 -11.32 -26.06 -5.61
CA ARG A 152 -10.36 -26.90 -4.87
C ARG A 152 -9.42 -27.62 -5.85
N GLY A 153 -8.14 -27.76 -5.48
CA GLY A 153 -7.14 -28.49 -6.28
C GLY A 153 -6.35 -27.65 -7.27
N THR A 154 -6.57 -26.34 -7.31
CA THR A 154 -5.78 -25.39 -8.09
C THR A 154 -5.22 -24.31 -7.18
N ASP A 155 -4.18 -23.62 -7.64
CA ASP A 155 -3.58 -22.55 -6.85
C ASP A 155 -4.62 -21.47 -6.52
N PRO A 156 -4.75 -21.06 -5.24
CA PRO A 156 -5.81 -20.17 -4.81
C PRO A 156 -5.63 -18.77 -5.39
N ALA A 157 -6.66 -18.27 -6.08
CA ALA A 157 -6.77 -16.87 -6.45
C ALA A 157 -8.18 -16.37 -6.14
N VAL A 158 -8.26 -15.15 -5.61
CA VAL A 158 -9.50 -14.44 -5.28
C VAL A 158 -9.40 -13.03 -5.83
N VAL A 159 -10.34 -12.64 -6.68
CA VAL A 159 -10.41 -11.28 -7.26
C VAL A 159 -11.80 -10.73 -6.98
N TYR A 160 -11.85 -9.49 -6.51
CA TYR A 160 -13.08 -8.72 -6.38
C TYR A 160 -13.24 -7.80 -7.59
N ASP A 161 -14.45 -7.71 -8.12
CA ASP A 161 -14.82 -6.89 -9.27
C ASP A 161 -16.04 -6.02 -8.91
N TYR A 162 -15.94 -4.72 -9.16
CA TYR A 162 -16.97 -3.71 -8.89
C TYR A 162 -17.14 -2.81 -10.11
#